data_AF-A0AAV4G1E7-F1
#
_entry.id   AF-A0AAV4G1E7-F1
#
_cell.length_a   1.000
_cell.length_b   1.000
_cell.length_c   1.000
_cell.angle_alpha   90.00
_cell.angle_beta   90.00
_cell.angle_gamma   90.00
#
_symmetry.space_group_name_H-M   'P 1'
#
loop_
_entity.id
_entity.type
_entity.pdbx_description
1 polymer ?
#
loop_
_entity_poly.entity_id
_entity_poly.type
_entity_poly.pdbx_seq_one_letter_code
_entity_poly.pdbx_strand_id
1 'polypeptide(L)'
;MAPRTKVVLIWLPSHVGIPGNETVDELAKLALNQEMPGHKQVIWSDLKLKVNRHLILLWQTDWDTEVNNKLYAIRPNLKKRLVSVESLNRKQETVVSRLGIGH
;
A
#
# COMPACT_ATOMS: atom_id res chain seq x y z
N MET A 1 3.68 -35.84 -4.56
CA MET A 1 2.88 -35.30 -5.69
C MET A 1 1.42 -35.36 -5.28
N ALA A 2 0.69 -34.24 -5.30
CA ALA A 2 -0.74 -34.26 -4.98
C ALA A 2 -1.53 -34.99 -6.09
N PRO A 3 -2.56 -35.78 -5.76
CA PRO A 3 -3.35 -36.48 -6.76
C PRO A 3 -4.04 -35.49 -7.71
N ARG A 4 -3.99 -35.76 -9.02
CA ARG A 4 -4.74 -35.00 -10.02
C ARG A 4 -6.22 -35.39 -9.96
N THR A 5 -7.05 -34.54 -9.38
CA THR A 5 -8.51 -34.70 -9.41
C THR A 5 -9.04 -34.36 -10.79
N LYS A 6 -9.80 -35.27 -11.41
CA LYS A 6 -10.54 -34.99 -12.63
C LYS A 6 -11.87 -34.34 -12.26
N VAL A 7 -12.15 -33.17 -12.84
CA VAL A 7 -13.39 -32.41 -12.63
C VAL A 7 -14.14 -32.38 -13.97
N VAL A 8 -15.44 -32.62 -13.92
CA VAL A 8 -16.35 -32.49 -15.07
C VAL A 8 -17.33 -31.36 -14.75
N LEU A 9 -17.46 -30.42 -15.68
CA LEU A 9 -18.41 -29.32 -15.60
C LEU A 9 -19.57 -29.59 -16.53
N ILE A 10 -20.79 -29.46 -16.03
CA ILE A 10 -22.02 -29.66 -16.79
C ILE A 10 -22.89 -28.41 -16.60
N TRP A 11 -23.51 -27.96 -17.69
CA TRP A 11 -24.49 -26.88 -17.64
C TRP A 11 -25.89 -27.47 -17.46
N LEU A 12 -26.67 -26.84 -16.59
CA LEU A 12 -28.07 -27.18 -16.34
C LEU A 12 -28.93 -25.94 -16.58
N PRO A 13 -30.13 -26.10 -17.16
CA PRO A 13 -31.07 -24.99 -17.31
C PRO A 13 -31.61 -24.54 -15.94
N SER A 14 -31.77 -23.22 -15.77
CA SER A 14 -32.30 -22.66 -14.53
C SER A 14 -33.82 -22.82 -14.44
N HIS A 15 -34.34 -22.94 -13.21
CA HIS A 15 -35.77 -22.96 -12.88
C HIS A 15 -36.61 -24.04 -13.59
N VAL A 16 -36.03 -25.23 -13.74
CA VAL A 16 -36.71 -26.39 -14.37
C VAL A 16 -37.07 -27.47 -13.33
N GLY A 17 -37.12 -27.15 -12.03
CA GLY A 17 -37.50 -28.11 -10.99
C GLY A 17 -36.38 -29.07 -10.57
N ILE A 18 -35.10 -28.77 -10.87
CA ILE A 18 -33.96 -29.61 -10.44
C ILE A 18 -33.64 -29.26 -8.98
N PRO A 19 -33.96 -30.12 -7.99
CA PRO A 19 -33.98 -29.71 -6.59
C PRO A 19 -32.63 -29.19 -6.08
N GLY A 20 -31.53 -29.83 -6.48
CA GLY A 20 -30.18 -29.40 -6.10
C GLY A 20 -29.77 -28.06 -6.72
N ASN A 21 -30.20 -27.77 -7.95
CA ASN A 21 -29.93 -26.50 -8.62
C ASN A 21 -30.75 -25.36 -7.98
N GLU A 22 -32.02 -25.64 -7.64
CA GLU A 22 -32.91 -24.68 -6.99
C GLU A 22 -32.46 -24.36 -5.56
N THR A 23 -32.03 -25.37 -4.81
CA THR A 23 -31.49 -25.17 -3.46
C THR A 23 -30.24 -24.28 -3.50
N VAL A 24 -29.34 -24.49 -4.46
CA VAL A 24 -28.14 -23.65 -4.60
C VAL A 24 -28.50 -22.22 -5.03
N ASP A 25 -29.47 -22.04 -5.92
CA ASP A 25 -29.97 -20.71 -6.33
C ASP A 25 -30.61 -19.96 -5.16
N GLU A 26 -31.42 -20.63 -4.35
CA GLU A 26 -32.01 -20.06 -3.12
C GLU A 26 -30.94 -19.66 -2.12
N LEU A 27 -29.97 -20.54 -1.84
CA LEU A 27 -28.86 -20.24 -0.93
C LEU A 27 -28.00 -19.08 -1.43
N ALA A 28 -27.73 -19.00 -2.73
CA ALA A 28 -27.00 -17.88 -3.33
C ALA A 28 -27.78 -16.56 -3.16
N LYS A 29 -29.10 -16.56 -3.35
CA LYS A 29 -29.98 -15.41 -3.11
C LYS A 29 -30.00 -14.99 -1.64
N LEU A 30 -30.03 -15.95 -0.72
CA LEU A 30 -29.98 -15.67 0.72
C LEU A 30 -28.63 -15.05 1.13
N ALA A 31 -27.53 -15.53 0.55
CA ALA A 31 -26.20 -15.00 0.80
C ALA A 31 -26.03 -13.54 0.35
N LEU A 32 -26.77 -13.07 -0.66
CA LEU A 32 -26.78 -11.65 -1.06
C LEU A 32 -27.32 -10.72 0.04
N ASN A 33 -28.27 -11.21 0.84
CA ASN A 33 -28.90 -10.44 1.92
C ASN A 33 -28.18 -10.61 3.26
N GLN A 34 -27.18 -11.49 3.33
CA GLN A 34 -26.36 -11.65 4.51
C GLN A 34 -25.36 -10.49 4.56
N GLU A 35 -25.45 -9.66 5.61
CA GLU A 35 -24.40 -8.68 5.88
C GLU A 35 -23.08 -9.44 6.03
N MET A 36 -22.18 -9.29 5.04
CA MET A 36 -20.82 -9.77 5.20
C MET A 36 -20.24 -9.04 6.42
N PRO A 37 -19.68 -9.76 7.42
CA PRO A 37 -19.03 -9.12 8.55
C PRO A 37 -18.03 -8.14 7.99
N GLY A 38 -18.28 -6.86 8.29
CA GLY A 38 -17.82 -5.75 7.49
C GLY A 38 -16.39 -5.94 7.02
N HIS A 39 -16.20 -5.94 5.71
CA HIS A 39 -15.01 -5.36 5.14
C HIS A 39 -14.98 -3.87 5.54
N LYS A 40 -14.78 -3.57 6.83
CA LYS A 40 -13.93 -2.47 7.23
C LYS A 40 -12.55 -2.86 6.73
N GLN A 41 -12.39 -2.83 5.41
CA GLN A 41 -11.10 -2.67 4.78
C GLN A 41 -10.60 -1.38 5.38
N VAL A 42 -9.75 -1.50 6.40
CA VAL A 42 -8.86 -0.42 6.75
C VAL A 42 -8.20 -0.09 5.43
N ILE A 43 -8.57 1.05 4.86
CA ILE A 43 -8.16 1.38 3.50
C ILE A 43 -6.64 1.43 3.58
N TRP A 44 -5.96 0.71 2.69
CA TRP A 44 -4.50 0.65 2.69
C TRP A 44 -3.84 2.04 2.75
N SER A 45 -4.52 3.06 2.22
CA SER A 45 -4.15 4.48 2.34
C SER A 45 -3.95 4.94 3.78
N ASP A 46 -4.82 4.53 4.70
CA ASP A 46 -4.84 4.97 6.09
C ASP A 46 -3.64 4.39 6.85
N LEU A 47 -3.32 3.13 6.58
CA LEU A 47 -2.12 2.47 7.12
C LEU A 47 -0.85 3.06 6.50
N LYS A 48 -0.85 3.32 5.19
CA LYS A 48 0.30 3.87 4.47
C LYS A 48 0.77 5.18 5.08
N LEU A 49 -0.15 6.09 5.42
CA LEU A 49 0.21 7.36 6.06
C LEU A 49 0.89 7.14 7.42
N LYS A 50 0.36 6.23 8.24
CA LYS A 50 0.90 5.92 9.58
C LYS A 50 2.28 5.27 9.48
N VAL A 51 2.46 4.30 8.59
CA VAL A 51 3.74 3.63 8.32
C VAL A 51 4.78 4.62 7.83
N ASN A 52 4.45 5.46 6.85
CA ASN A 52 5.39 6.45 6.31
C ASN A 52 5.82 7.47 7.38
N ARG A 53 4.89 7.93 8.23
CA ARG A 53 5.24 8.81 9.35
C ARG A 53 6.21 8.12 10.32
N HIS A 54 5.96 6.87 10.65
CA HIS A 54 6.81 6.12 11.55
C HIS A 54 8.22 5.90 10.97
N LEU A 55 8.32 5.52 9.69
CA LEU A 55 9.60 5.37 8.99
C LEU A 55 10.41 6.67 8.95
N ILE A 56 9.75 7.81 8.66
CA ILE A 56 10.42 9.12 8.67
C ILE A 56 10.93 9.46 10.07
N LEU A 57 10.17 9.13 11.12
CA LEU A 57 10.61 9.37 12.50
C LEU A 57 11.82 8.52 12.87
N LEU A 58 11.80 7.23 12.56
CA LEU A 58 12.95 6.35 12.79
C LEU A 58 14.19 6.86 12.05
N TRP A 59 14.02 7.22 10.77
CA TRP A 59 15.14 7.74 9.98
C TRP A 59 15.68 9.06 10.53
N GLN A 60 14.80 9.95 11.00
CA GLN A 60 15.21 11.18 11.67
C GLN A 60 15.94 10.90 12.98
N THR A 61 15.47 9.94 13.78
CA THR A 61 16.15 9.55 15.02
C THR A 61 17.55 9.01 14.75
N ASP A 62 17.70 8.12 13.77
CA ASP A 62 19.03 7.63 13.37
C ASP A 62 19.90 8.78 12.86
N TRP A 63 19.33 9.68 12.07
CA TRP A 63 20.03 10.86 11.55
C TRP A 63 20.50 11.81 12.65
N ASP A 64 19.71 12.02 13.69
CA ASP A 64 20.06 12.85 14.84
C ASP A 64 21.23 12.27 15.65
N THR A 65 21.52 10.97 15.53
CA THR A 65 22.71 10.35 16.15
C THR A 65 24.00 10.64 15.38
N GLU A 66 23.90 11.04 14.11
CA GLU A 66 25.04 11.24 13.22
C GLU A 66 25.67 12.63 13.38
N VAL A 67 26.07 12.96 14.62
CA VAL A 67 26.55 14.29 15.04
C VAL A 67 27.86 14.73 14.36
N ASN A 68 28.62 13.80 13.79
CA ASN A 68 29.91 14.07 13.12
C ASN A 68 29.81 14.10 11.58
N ASN A 69 28.60 14.17 11.03
CA ASN A 69 28.40 14.25 9.58
C ASN A 69 28.19 15.69 9.11
N LYS A 70 29.02 16.12 8.16
CA LYS A 70 28.93 17.45 7.52
C LYS A 70 27.56 17.69 6.90
N LEU A 71 26.93 16.64 6.38
CA LEU A 71 25.59 16.72 5.81
C LEU A 71 24.51 16.91 6.89
N TYR A 72 24.69 16.38 8.11
CA TYR A 72 23.80 16.65 9.24
C TYR A 72 23.81 18.14 9.60
N ALA A 73 24.98 18.77 9.64
CA ALA A 73 25.11 20.20 9.88
C ALA A 73 24.36 21.06 8.86
N ILE A 74 24.30 20.62 7.60
CA ILE A 74 23.58 21.32 6.52
C ILE A 74 22.08 20.97 6.54
N ARG A 75 21.74 19.71 6.85
CA ARG A 75 20.37 19.16 6.81
C ARG A 75 20.01 18.45 8.10
N PRO A 76 19.74 19.16 9.20
CA PRO A 76 19.37 18.50 10.45
C PRO A 76 17.97 17.86 10.37
N ASN A 77 17.04 18.42 9.58
CA ASN A 77 15.68 17.88 9.44
C ASN A 77 15.49 17.25 8.06
N LEU A 78 15.27 15.93 8.02
CA LEU A 78 15.08 15.17 6.79
C LEU A 78 13.73 15.44 6.13
N LYS A 79 12.70 15.71 6.94
CA LYS A 79 11.33 16.02 6.46
C LYS A 79 11.25 17.40 5.82
N LYS A 80 12.08 18.35 6.26
CA LYS A 80 12.16 19.69 5.70
C LYS A 80 13.05 19.66 4.46
N ARG A 81 12.52 20.10 3.33
CA ARG A 81 13.31 20.32 2.12
C ARG A 81 14.16 21.57 2.34
N LEU A 82 15.48 21.45 2.17
CA LEU A 82 16.45 22.53 2.45
C LEU A 82 16.22 23.80 1.63
N VAL A 83 15.68 23.64 0.43
CA VAL A 83 15.32 24.75 -0.44
C VAL A 83 13.90 24.50 -0.90
N SER A 84 13.05 25.54 -0.92
CA SER A 84 11.85 25.41 -1.73
C SER A 84 12.31 25.35 -3.18
N VAL A 85 12.33 24.14 -3.74
CA VAL A 85 12.58 23.86 -5.16
C VAL A 85 11.64 24.69 -6.06
N GLU A 86 10.59 25.28 -5.52
CA GLU A 86 9.74 26.26 -6.20
C GLU A 86 10.49 27.51 -6.69
N SER A 87 11.66 27.85 -6.13
CA SER A 87 12.46 29.00 -6.54
C SER A 87 13.75 28.67 -7.30
N LEU A 88 14.09 27.39 -7.49
CA LEU A 88 15.29 26.97 -8.20
C LEU A 88 14.97 26.49 -9.61
N ASN A 89 15.87 26.77 -10.56
CA ASN A 89 15.85 26.11 -11.85
C ASN A 89 16.59 24.75 -11.78
N ARG A 90 16.32 23.89 -12.76
CA ARG A 90 16.88 22.52 -12.84
C ARG A 90 18.41 22.46 -12.70
N LYS A 91 19.12 23.46 -13.22
CA LYS A 91 20.59 23.52 -13.13
C LYS A 91 21.02 23.75 -11.69
N GLN A 92 20.37 24.67 -10.98
CA GLN A 92 20.65 24.96 -9.57
C GLN A 92 20.34 23.76 -8.67
N GLU A 93 19.21 23.07 -8.89
CA GLU A 93 18.89 21.83 -8.17
C GLU A 93 19.96 20.75 -8.34
N THR A 94 20.45 20.59 -9.56
CA THR A 94 21.51 19.60 -9.88
C THR A 94 22.80 19.94 -9.15
N VAL A 95 23.18 21.22 -9.10
CA VAL A 95 24.37 21.68 -8.37
C VAL A 95 24.22 21.42 -6.87
N VAL A 96 23.10 21.80 -6.26
CA VAL A 96 22.85 21.57 -4.83
C VAL A 96 22.87 20.07 -4.50
N SER A 97 22.27 19.24 -5.35
CA SER A 97 22.26 17.79 -5.16
C SER A 97 23.67 17.19 -5.25
N ARG A 98 24.48 17.64 -6.22
CA ARG A 98 25.88 17.20 -6.38
C ARG A 98 26.76 17.60 -5.19
N LEU A 99 26.61 18.83 -4.71
CA LEU A 99 27.30 19.31 -3.51
C LEU A 99 26.94 18.47 -2.27
N GLY A 100 25.68 18.04 -2.16
CA GLY A 100 25.20 17.22 -1.04
C GLY A 100 25.76 15.78 -1.03
N ILE A 101 26.06 15.20 -2.19
CA ILE A 101 26.65 13.84 -2.30
C ILE A 101 28.18 13.84 -2.32
N GLY A 102 28.81 15.02 -2.33
CA GLY A 102 30.28 15.17 -2.29
C GLY A 102 31.00 14.88 -3.61
N HIS A 103 30.36 15.20 -4.75
CA HIS A 103 30.89 14.95 -6.10
C HIS A 103 31.65 16.14 -6.71
#